data_AF-A0A839YAV5-F1
#
_entry.id   AF-A0A839YAV5-F1
#
_cell.length_a   1.000
_cell.length_b   1.000
_cell.length_c   1.000
_cell.angle_alpha   90.00
_cell.angle_beta   90.00
_cell.angle_gamma   90.00
#
_symmetry.space_group_name_H-M   'P 1'
#
loop_
_entity.id
_entity.type
_entity.pdbx_description
1 polymer ?
#
loop_
_entity_poly.entity_id
_entity_poly.type
_entity_poly.pdbx_seq_one_letter_code
_entity_poly.pdbx_strand_id
1 'polypeptide(L)' 'MGELTDKIKGNVNELVGKAKQAIADKDPADRTASDDRLAAEGAAQETKGKGQQFAGKVKGALGDDI' A
#
# COMPACT_ATOMS: atom_id res chain seq x y z
N MET A 1 27.79 -0.42 -13.98
CA MET A 1 26.77 -0.46 -15.05
C MET A 1 26.05 0.88 -15.04
N GLY A 2 25.67 1.37 -16.21
CA GLY A 2 25.61 2.81 -16.51
C GLY A 2 24.51 3.58 -15.79
N GLU A 3 24.93 4.62 -15.07
CA GLU A 3 24.12 5.63 -14.39
C GLU A 3 23.08 6.31 -15.32
N LEU A 4 23.36 6.35 -16.62
CA LEU A 4 22.43 6.82 -17.66
C LEU A 4 21.24 5.86 -17.86
N THR A 5 21.49 4.55 -17.83
CA THR A 5 20.44 3.52 -17.91
C THR A 5 19.55 3.55 -16.67
N ASP A 6 20.13 3.80 -15.50
CA ASP A 6 19.37 3.92 -14.24
C ASP A 6 18.51 5.19 -14.20
N LYS A 7 19.01 6.33 -14.71
CA LYS A 7 18.21 7.56 -14.86
C LYS A 7 17.04 7.40 -15.83
N ILE A 8 17.26 6.75 -16.97
CA ILE A 8 16.18 6.50 -17.95
C ILE A 8 15.11 5.58 -17.35
N LYS A 9 15.52 4.49 -16.67
CA LYS A 9 14.58 3.60 -15.97
C LYS A 9 13.83 4.30 -14.84
N GLY A 10 14.52 5.16 -14.08
CA GLY A 10 13.90 5.99 -13.03
C GLY A 10 12.82 6.89 -13.59
N ASN A 11 13.11 7.63 -14.67
CA ASN A 11 12.16 8.55 -15.30
C ASN A 11 10.98 7.82 -15.96
N VAL A 12 11.21 6.65 -16.57
CA VAL A 12 10.13 5.83 -17.14
C VAL A 12 9.22 5.29 -16.03
N ASN A 13 9.78 4.82 -14.92
CA ASN A 13 8.99 4.37 -13.79
C ASN A 13 8.21 5.51 -13.13
N GLU A 14 8.79 6.71 -13.05
CA GLU A 14 8.10 7.89 -12.53
C GLU A 14 6.95 8.33 -13.45
N LEU A 15 7.15 8.28 -14.77
CA LEU A 15 6.12 8.62 -15.75
C LEU A 15 4.97 7.60 -15.75
N VAL A 16 5.29 6.30 -15.67
CA VAL A 16 4.29 5.22 -15.52
C VAL A 16 3.57 5.35 -14.18
N GLY A 17 4.28 5.70 -13.11
CA GLY A 17 3.72 5.97 -11.78
C GLY A 17 2.74 7.14 -11.81
N LYS A 18 3.14 8.26 -12.41
CA LYS A 18 2.29 9.45 -12.62
C LYS A 18 1.07 9.15 -13.50
N ALA A 19 1.23 8.35 -14.55
CA ALA A 19 0.12 7.94 -15.41
C ALA A 19 -0.87 7.04 -14.65
N LYS A 20 -0.39 6.07 -13.86
CA LYS A 20 -1.23 5.24 -12.98
C LYS A 20 -1.92 6.08 -11.91
N GLN A 21 -1.20 7.03 -11.29
CA GLN A 21 -1.79 7.96 -10.32
C GLN A 21 -2.86 8.82 -10.99
N ALA A 22 -2.62 9.39 -12.16
CA ALA A 22 -3.62 10.18 -12.90
C ALA A 22 -4.86 9.36 -13.31
N ILE A 23 -4.71 8.05 -13.56
CA ILE A 23 -5.83 7.14 -13.81
C ILE A 23 -6.54 6.75 -12.50
N ALA A 24 -5.80 6.58 -11.41
CA ALA A 24 -6.32 6.24 -10.10
C ALA A 24 -6.94 7.43 -9.35
N ASP A 25 -6.54 8.66 -9.68
CA ASP A 25 -7.15 9.94 -9.28
C ASP A 25 -8.43 10.24 -10.07
N LYS A 26 -8.98 9.24 -10.77
CA LYS A 26 -10.33 9.36 -11.30
C LYS A 26 -11.31 9.56 -10.15
N ASP A 27 -12.18 10.53 -10.39
CA ASP A 27 -13.23 11.07 -9.55
C ASP A 27 -13.90 10.01 -8.66
N PRO A 28 -14.26 10.30 -7.38
CA PRO A 28 -15.08 9.40 -6.56
C PRO A 28 -16.40 8.97 -7.23
N ALA A 29 -16.86 9.67 -8.27
CA ALA A 29 -18.00 9.29 -9.11
C ALA A 29 -17.74 8.07 -10.03
N ASP A 30 -16.48 7.72 -10.30
CA ASP A 30 -16.06 6.54 -11.08
C ASP A 30 -15.74 5.32 -10.18
N ARG A 31 -15.88 5.44 -8.85
CA ARG A 31 -15.71 4.30 -7.94
C ARG A 31 -16.75 3.24 -8.24
N THR A 32 -16.27 2.06 -8.57
CA THR A 32 -17.14 0.91 -8.77
C THR A 32 -17.45 0.27 -7.41
N ALA A 33 -18.55 -0.48 -7.32
CA ALA A 33 -18.88 -1.24 -6.11
C ALA A 33 -17.73 -2.19 -5.67
N SER A 34 -16.85 -2.57 -6.60
CA SER A 34 -15.64 -3.34 -6.32
C SER A 34 -14.57 -2.54 -5.55
N ASP A 35 -14.43 -1.24 -5.83
CA ASP A 35 -13.46 -0.36 -5.16
C ASP A 35 -13.86 -0.08 -3.71
N ASP A 36 -15.15 0.15 -3.47
CA ASP A 36 -15.69 0.31 -2.12
C ASP A 36 -15.53 -0.96 -1.29
N ARG A 37 -15.71 -2.13 -1.93
CA ARG A 37 -15.47 -3.42 -1.29
C ARG A 37 -14.00 -3.64 -0.97
N LEU A 38 -13.09 -3.31 -1.88
CA LEU A 38 -11.64 -3.37 -1.66
C LEU A 38 -11.20 -2.42 -0.53
N ALA A 39 -11.77 -1.22 -0.45
CA ALA A 39 -11.49 -0.28 0.63
C ALA A 39 -11.97 -0.81 1.99
N ALA A 40 -13.17 -1.41 2.04
CA ALA A 40 -13.71 -2.02 3.24
C ALA A 40 -12.90 -3.25 3.69
N GLU A 41 -12.51 -4.12 2.75
CA GLU A 41 -11.64 -5.27 3.03
C GLU A 41 -10.24 -4.82 3.49
N GLY A 42 -9.69 -3.77 2.88
CA GLY A 42 -8.42 -3.16 3.29
C GLY A 42 -8.48 -2.60 4.71
N ALA A 43 -9.53 -1.86 5.06
CA ALA A 43 -9.72 -1.33 6.41
C ALA A 43 -9.87 -2.45 7.46
N ALA A 44 -10.59 -3.53 7.12
CA ALA A 44 -10.72 -4.70 7.97
C ALA A 44 -9.38 -5.43 8.17
N GLN A 45 -8.59 -5.59 7.11
CA GLN A 45 -7.26 -6.20 7.17
C GLN A 45 -6.27 -5.35 7.97
N GLU A 46 -6.27 -4.03 7.79
CA GLU A 46 -5.41 -3.13 8.56
C GLU A 46 -5.72 -3.21 10.06
N THR A 47 -7.00 -3.24 10.41
CA THR A 47 -7.46 -3.41 11.80
C THR A 47 -7.00 -4.75 12.37
N LYS A 48 -7.12 -5.82 11.61
CA LYS A 48 -6.65 -7.16 12.00
C LYS A 48 -5.13 -7.18 12.20
N GLY A 49 -4.37 -6.60 11.27
CA GLY A 49 -2.92 -6.50 11.36
C GLY A 49 -2.45 -5.67 12.55
N LYS A 50 -3.10 -4.53 12.82
CA LYS A 50 -2.85 -3.70 14.02
C LYS A 50 -3.15 -4.47 15.30
N GLY A 51 -4.25 -5.22 15.36
CA GLY A 51 -4.58 -6.08 16.49
C GLY A 51 -3.54 -7.15 16.75
N GLN A 52 -3.06 -7.82 15.70
CA GLN A 52 -1.98 -8.81 15.79
C GLN A 52 -0.65 -8.18 16.23
N GLN A 53 -0.28 -7.02 15.68
CA GLN A 53 0.92 -6.30 16.12
C GLN A 53 0.82 -5.86 17.57
N PHE A 54 -0.34 -5.37 18.00
CA PHE A 54 -0.56 -4.99 19.39
C PHE A 54 -0.44 -6.19 20.32
N ALA A 55 -1.08 -7.31 19.99
CA ALA A 55 -0.97 -8.56 20.74
C ALA A 55 0.47 -9.08 20.77
N GLY A 56 1.19 -9.03 19.64
CA GLY A 56 2.60 -9.39 19.56
C GLY A 56 3.50 -8.48 20.39
N LYS A 57 3.26 -7.16 20.38
CA LYS A 57 3.98 -6.20 21.23
C LYS A 57 3.71 -6.44 22.72
N VAL A 58 2.46 -6.71 23.10
CA VAL A 58 2.10 -7.06 24.49
C VAL A 58 2.77 -8.37 24.89
N LYS A 59 2.74 -9.39 24.04
CA LYS A 59 3.37 -10.70 24.28
C LYS A 59 4.90 -10.57 24.42
N GLY A 60 5.56 -9.85 23.52
CA GLY A 60 6.99 -9.55 23.60
C GLY A 60 7.37 -8.69 24.82
N ALA A 61 6.56 -7.67 25.16
CA ALA A 61 6.80 -6.86 26.36
C ALA A 61 6.60 -7.62 27.68
N LEU A 62 5.77 -8.67 27.67
CA LEU A 62 5.56 -9.58 28.80
C LEU A 62 6.58 -10.72 28.86
N GLY A 63 7.62 -10.69 28.01
CA GLY A 63 8.77 -11.60 28.09
C GLY A 63 8.66 -12.88 27.26
N ASP A 64 7.75 -12.94 26.29
CA ASP A 64 7.78 -13.97 25.24
C ASP A 64 8.78 -13.53 24.16
N ASP A 65 10.07 -13.57 24.50
CA ASP A 65 11.16 -13.50 23.55
C ASP A 65 11.26 -14.85 22.82
N ILE A 66 10.68 -14.92 21.62
CA ILE A 66 11.04 -15.88 20.55
C ILE A 66 11.52 -15.07 19.35
#